data_AF-A0A2R6NNI3-F1
#
_entry.id   AF-A0A2R6NNI3-F1
#
_cell.length_a   1.000
_cell.length_b   1.000
_cell.length_c   1.000
_cell.angle_alpha   90.00
_cell.angle_beta   90.00
_cell.angle_gamma   90.00
#
_symmetry.space_group_name_H-M   'P 1'
#
loop_
_entity.id
_entity.type
_entity.pdbx_description
1 polymer ?
#
loop_
_entity_poly.entity_id
_entity_poly.type
_entity_poly.pdbx_seq_one_letter_code
_entity_poly.pdbx_strand_id
1 'polypeptide(L)'
;MRKFMHVNTASRHLFTVKAAVVPIAGITFFIWCIVKAHGVGPIIHQPSQVHGNVLGWNMVASLMSCISNMATLVTNAPDFASRAQHPSAAVLPQLISVPLGFSIVSFIGIIVSSSSQTLYGEAIWSPIDLLGTFLDNGPSHATRFGVWFISAAFIIAQNIRRGGYIAAIVGICMLPWNLLKSSNNFSSYLSAYSVFLSSIAGVMISDYYLIRRGHYRLTDLYTTDKQGWYWYTYGINFRSVFSVVLDE
;
A
#
# COMPACT_ATOMS: atom_id res chain seq x y z
N MET A 1 -29.24 12.74 -0.66
CA MET A 1 -28.32 11.59 -0.81
C MET A 1 -27.85 11.03 0.55
N ARG A 2 -28.75 10.57 1.43
CA ARG A 2 -28.41 9.87 2.70
C ARG A 2 -28.57 8.33 2.63
N LYS A 3 -28.72 7.76 1.43
CA LYS A 3 -29.31 6.42 1.24
C LYS A 3 -28.38 5.37 0.60
N PHE A 4 -27.06 5.59 0.60
CA PHE A 4 -26.09 4.67 -0.03
C PHE A 4 -25.05 4.08 0.93
N MET A 5 -25.38 3.95 2.22
CA MET A 5 -24.59 3.10 3.12
C MET A 5 -25.45 2.54 4.26
N HIS A 6 -26.34 1.60 3.93
CA HIS A 6 -26.43 0.45 4.81
C HIS A 6 -25.11 -0.30 4.65
N VAL A 7 -24.08 0.06 5.44
CA VAL A 7 -22.99 -0.88 5.69
C VAL A 7 -23.70 -2.08 6.30
N ASN A 8 -23.88 -3.15 5.52
CA ASN A 8 -24.41 -4.40 6.05
C ASN A 8 -23.65 -4.69 7.35
N THR A 9 -24.35 -4.90 8.44
CA THR A 9 -23.78 -5.15 9.78
C THR A 9 -22.64 -6.17 9.71
N ALA A 10 -22.81 -7.22 8.89
CA ALA A 10 -21.79 -8.22 8.57
C ALA A 10 -20.46 -7.65 8.04
N SER A 11 -20.47 -6.64 7.17
CA SER A 11 -19.24 -5.99 6.67
C SER A 11 -18.48 -5.29 7.80
N ARG A 12 -19.21 -4.59 8.67
CA ARG A 12 -18.61 -3.84 9.78
C ARG A 12 -17.92 -4.80 10.75
N HIS A 13 -18.58 -5.90 11.11
CA HIS A 13 -17.98 -6.92 11.98
C HIS A 13 -16.72 -7.53 11.37
N LEU A 14 -16.68 -7.80 10.07
CA LEU A 14 -15.50 -8.33 9.39
C LEU A 14 -14.32 -7.34 9.44
N PHE A 15 -14.55 -6.04 9.25
CA PHE A 15 -13.49 -5.02 9.42
C PHE A 15 -13.06 -4.85 10.88
N THR A 16 -13.98 -4.91 11.84
CA THR A 16 -13.64 -4.84 13.27
C THR A 16 -12.80 -6.05 13.72
N VAL A 17 -13.17 -7.25 13.27
CA VAL A 17 -12.40 -8.48 13.56
C VAL A 17 -10.99 -8.37 12.97
N LYS A 18 -10.86 -7.93 11.71
CA LYS A 18 -9.55 -7.68 11.10
C LYS A 18 -8.71 -6.67 11.87
N ALA A 19 -9.31 -5.55 12.29
CA ALA A 19 -8.63 -4.50 13.02
C ALA A 19 -8.10 -4.96 14.40
N ALA A 20 -8.68 -6.01 14.99
CA ALA A 20 -8.16 -6.60 16.22
C ALA A 20 -7.16 -7.74 15.95
N VAL A 21 -7.52 -8.69 15.09
CA VAL A 21 -6.75 -9.93 14.88
C VAL A 21 -5.42 -9.66 14.16
N VAL A 22 -5.40 -8.77 13.17
CA VAL A 22 -4.21 -8.55 12.33
C VAL A 22 -3.07 -7.87 13.12
N PRO A 23 -3.32 -6.80 13.90
CA PRO A 23 -2.27 -6.22 14.74
C PRO A 23 -1.76 -7.19 15.80
N ILE A 24 -2.65 -7.97 16.44
CA ILE A 24 -2.25 -8.98 17.42
C ILE A 24 -1.31 -10.01 16.76
N ALA A 25 -1.69 -10.55 15.60
CA ALA A 25 -0.84 -11.50 14.88
C ALA A 25 0.51 -10.89 14.46
N GLY A 26 0.53 -9.64 14.01
CA GLY A 26 1.76 -8.91 13.67
C GLY A 26 2.69 -8.73 14.88
N ILE A 27 2.14 -8.34 16.03
CA ILE A 27 2.91 -8.19 17.28
C ILE A 27 3.38 -9.54 17.81
N THR A 28 2.54 -10.57 17.79
CA THR A 28 2.92 -11.93 18.17
C THR A 28 4.06 -12.44 17.29
N PHE A 29 3.97 -12.25 15.99
CA PHE A 29 5.02 -12.64 15.05
C PHE A 29 6.33 -11.88 15.30
N PHE A 30 6.26 -10.57 15.54
CA PHE A 30 7.40 -9.73 15.90
C PHE A 30 8.11 -10.22 17.16
N ILE A 31 7.37 -10.42 18.26
CA ILE A 31 7.92 -10.90 19.53
C ILE A 31 8.54 -12.28 19.35
N TRP A 32 7.88 -13.17 18.61
CA TRP A 32 8.38 -14.53 18.38
C TRP A 32 9.72 -14.53 17.65
N CYS A 33 9.89 -13.69 16.61
CA CYS A 33 11.14 -13.59 15.88
C CYS A 33 12.28 -13.07 16.76
N ILE A 34 12.04 -12.06 17.60
CA ILE A 34 13.06 -11.51 18.52
C ILE A 34 13.50 -12.55 19.54
N VAL A 35 12.55 -13.26 20.14
CA VAL A 35 12.85 -14.31 21.14
C VAL A 35 13.66 -15.44 20.51
N LYS A 36 13.30 -15.86 19.30
CA LYS A 36 13.99 -16.95 18.59
C LYS A 36 15.38 -16.56 18.10
N ALA A 37 15.59 -15.29 17.74
CA ALA A 37 16.88 -14.76 17.34
C ALA A 37 17.76 -14.32 18.54
N HIS A 38 17.28 -14.48 19.78
CA HIS A 38 17.92 -13.99 21.00
C HIS A 38 18.31 -12.50 20.93
N GLY A 39 17.50 -11.70 20.22
CA GLY A 39 17.78 -10.29 19.99
C GLY A 39 17.10 -9.73 18.74
N VAL A 40 17.33 -8.44 18.52
CA VAL A 40 16.77 -7.64 17.41
C VAL A 40 17.58 -7.76 16.10
N GLY A 41 18.56 -8.67 16.08
CA GLY A 41 19.45 -8.91 14.95
C GLY A 41 20.53 -7.82 14.76
N PRO A 42 21.30 -7.88 13.66
CA PRO A 42 22.48 -7.04 13.45
C PRO A 42 22.14 -5.59 13.12
N ILE A 43 20.89 -5.28 12.73
CA ILE A 43 20.52 -3.99 12.16
C ILE A 43 20.77 -2.78 13.07
N ILE A 44 20.81 -2.98 14.39
CA ILE A 44 21.09 -1.90 15.35
C ILE A 44 22.59 -1.61 15.47
N HIS A 45 23.44 -2.62 15.24
CA HIS A 45 24.88 -2.53 15.44
C HIS A 45 25.69 -2.51 14.12
N GLN A 46 25.02 -2.69 12.98
CA GLN A 46 25.68 -2.72 11.68
C GLN A 46 26.03 -1.30 11.20
N PRO A 47 27.31 -0.97 10.99
CA PRO A 47 27.70 0.33 10.46
C PRO A 47 27.31 0.47 8.98
N SER A 48 27.07 1.71 8.55
CA SER A 48 26.79 2.01 7.14
C SER A 48 27.93 1.51 6.24
N GLN A 49 27.59 0.73 5.22
CA GLN A 49 28.55 0.27 4.21
C GLN A 49 28.86 1.36 3.16
N VAL A 50 28.02 2.40 3.07
CA VAL A 50 28.09 3.44 2.03
C VAL A 50 28.31 4.81 2.67
N HIS A 51 29.24 5.58 2.12
CA HIS A 51 29.65 6.89 2.64
C HIS A 51 29.67 7.97 1.55
N GLY A 52 29.62 9.24 1.95
CA GLY A 52 29.76 10.40 1.05
C GLY A 52 28.54 10.68 0.17
N ASN A 53 28.77 11.18 -1.04
CA ASN A 53 27.72 11.58 -1.99
C ASN A 53 26.78 10.41 -2.37
N VAL A 54 27.31 9.19 -2.44
CA VAL A 54 26.54 7.99 -2.79
C VAL A 54 25.51 7.67 -1.70
N LEU A 55 25.82 7.92 -0.42
CA LEU A 55 24.86 7.78 0.66
C LEU A 55 23.70 8.77 0.52
N GLY A 56 24.01 10.03 0.20
CA GLY A 56 22.99 11.08 -0.01
C GLY A 56 22.02 10.71 -1.14
N TRP A 57 22.54 10.26 -2.28
CA TRP A 57 21.71 9.79 -3.39
C TRP A 57 20.89 8.53 -3.06
N ASN A 58 21.46 7.59 -2.31
CA ASN A 58 20.73 6.41 -1.85
C ASN A 58 19.61 6.76 -0.85
N MET A 59 19.80 7.79 -0.01
CA MET A 59 18.75 8.30 0.87
C MET A 59 17.59 8.92 0.07
N VAL A 60 17.91 9.75 -0.94
CA VAL A 60 16.89 10.34 -1.82
C VAL A 60 16.14 9.24 -2.58
N ALA A 61 16.85 8.26 -3.14
CA ALA A 61 16.22 7.13 -3.82
C ALA A 61 15.31 6.32 -2.89
N SER A 62 15.71 6.11 -1.63
CA SER A 62 14.90 5.41 -0.63
C SER A 62 13.63 6.20 -0.29
N LEU A 63 13.72 7.53 -0.14
CA LEU A 63 12.55 8.39 0.08
C LEU A 63 11.58 8.33 -1.10
N MET A 64 12.09 8.41 -2.33
CA MET A 64 11.26 8.32 -3.53
C MET A 64 10.58 6.95 -3.66
N SER A 65 11.26 5.86 -3.29
CA SER A 65 10.67 4.51 -3.24
C SER A 65 9.51 4.41 -2.24
N CYS A 66 9.63 5.05 -1.07
CA CYS A 66 8.53 5.09 -0.10
C CYS A 66 7.31 5.87 -0.63
N ILE A 67 7.54 7.00 -1.33
CA ILE A 67 6.46 7.80 -1.93
C ILE A 67 5.78 7.03 -3.07
N SER A 68 6.57 6.37 -3.91
CA SER A 68 6.11 5.52 -5.03
C SER A 68 5.10 4.47 -4.57
N ASN A 69 5.38 3.79 -3.45
CA ASN A 69 4.46 2.80 -2.86
C ASN A 69 3.08 3.37 -2.45
N MET A 70 2.96 4.69 -2.28
CA MET A 70 1.73 5.35 -1.87
C MET A 70 1.01 6.06 -3.03
N ALA A 71 1.58 6.08 -4.24
CA ALA A 71 1.03 6.82 -5.39
C ALA A 71 -0.44 6.46 -5.67
N THR A 72 -0.79 5.18 -5.63
CA THR A 72 -2.18 4.71 -5.82
C THR A 72 -3.13 5.31 -4.78
N LEU A 73 -2.71 5.36 -3.51
CA LEU A 73 -3.52 5.92 -2.42
C LEU A 73 -3.68 7.44 -2.53
N VAL A 74 -2.70 8.12 -3.12
CA VAL A 74 -2.80 9.57 -3.37
C VAL A 74 -3.81 9.84 -4.49
N THR A 75 -3.75 9.09 -5.59
CA THR A 75 -4.67 9.29 -6.72
C THR A 75 -6.14 9.00 -6.39
N ASN A 76 -6.40 8.07 -5.46
CA ASN A 76 -7.76 7.75 -5.00
C ASN A 76 -8.15 8.44 -3.67
N ALA A 77 -7.30 9.33 -3.13
CA ALA A 77 -7.60 10.10 -1.93
C ALA A 77 -8.97 10.83 -1.96
N PRO A 78 -9.46 11.34 -3.12
CA PRO A 78 -10.79 11.93 -3.22
C PRO A 78 -11.94 10.99 -2.82
N ASP A 79 -11.79 9.66 -2.99
CA ASP A 79 -12.82 8.70 -2.59
C ASP A 79 -13.07 8.73 -1.08
N PHE A 80 -11.99 8.84 -0.30
CA PHE A 80 -12.04 8.97 1.15
C PHE A 80 -12.48 10.38 1.58
N ALA A 81 -12.01 11.41 0.88
CA ALA A 81 -12.32 12.80 1.19
C ALA A 81 -13.74 13.22 0.76
N SER A 82 -14.38 12.50 -0.16
CA SER A 82 -15.73 12.80 -0.69
C SER A 82 -16.82 12.94 0.37
N ARG A 83 -16.60 12.34 1.55
CA ARG A 83 -17.52 12.34 2.69
C ARG A 83 -17.11 13.30 3.81
N ALA A 84 -15.96 13.96 3.69
CA ALA A 84 -15.50 14.92 4.67
C ALA A 84 -16.35 16.20 4.57
N GLN A 85 -16.86 16.66 5.71
CA GLN A 85 -17.65 17.89 5.79
C GLN A 85 -16.78 19.16 5.84
N HIS A 86 -15.51 18.99 6.23
CA HIS A 86 -14.53 20.06 6.32
C HIS A 86 -13.16 19.58 5.79
N PRO A 87 -12.35 20.45 5.17
CA PRO A 87 -11.02 20.08 4.67
C PRO A 87 -10.11 19.47 5.74
N SER A 88 -10.18 19.99 6.97
CA SER A 88 -9.43 19.48 8.12
C SER A 88 -9.80 18.04 8.51
N ALA A 89 -11.04 17.61 8.23
CA ALA A 89 -11.50 16.26 8.53
C ALA A 89 -10.93 15.20 7.57
N ALA A 90 -10.43 15.59 6.40
CA ALA A 90 -9.72 14.70 5.48
C ALA A 90 -8.21 14.74 5.71
N VAL A 91 -7.63 15.94 5.87
CA VAL A 91 -6.18 16.14 5.93
C VAL A 91 -5.57 15.62 7.23
N LEU A 92 -6.18 15.96 8.38
CA LEU A 92 -5.56 15.67 9.69
C LEU A 92 -5.45 14.16 9.97
N PRO A 93 -6.50 13.33 9.73
CA PRO A 93 -6.37 11.90 9.92
C PRO A 93 -5.33 11.30 8.98
N GLN A 94 -5.24 11.73 7.72
CA GLN A 94 -4.27 11.21 6.77
C GLN A 94 -2.83 11.57 7.16
N LEU A 95 -2.60 12.81 7.58
CA LEU A 95 -1.28 13.29 7.99
C LEU A 95 -0.74 12.58 9.23
N ILE A 96 -1.61 12.17 10.14
CA ILE A 96 -1.21 11.50 11.39
C ILE A 96 -1.22 9.98 11.24
N SER A 97 -2.32 9.41 10.73
CA SER A 97 -2.50 7.96 10.71
C SER A 97 -1.61 7.25 9.69
N VAL A 98 -1.33 7.86 8.52
CA VAL A 98 -0.51 7.21 7.49
C VAL A 98 0.95 7.11 7.94
N PRO A 99 1.62 8.20 8.38
CA PRO A 99 3.00 8.09 8.85
C PRO A 99 3.13 7.19 10.08
N LEU A 100 2.22 7.28 11.05
CA LEU A 100 2.29 6.44 12.25
C LEU A 100 2.07 4.96 11.93
N GLY A 101 1.02 4.64 11.17
CA GLY A 101 0.71 3.26 10.79
C GLY A 101 1.82 2.65 9.95
N PHE A 102 2.33 3.40 8.96
CA PHE A 102 3.42 2.94 8.11
C PHE A 102 4.73 2.79 8.88
N SER A 103 5.05 3.72 9.79
CA SER A 103 6.26 3.64 10.62
C SER A 103 6.26 2.41 11.52
N ILE A 104 5.13 2.13 12.19
CA ILE A 104 5.02 0.96 13.09
C ILE A 104 5.16 -0.35 12.31
N VAL A 105 4.44 -0.48 11.18
CA VAL A 105 4.46 -1.71 10.37
C VAL A 105 5.83 -1.91 9.71
N SER A 106 6.45 -0.84 9.19
CA SER A 106 7.78 -0.90 8.59
C SER A 106 8.84 -1.25 9.63
N PHE A 107 8.75 -0.67 10.83
CA PHE A 107 9.65 -1.02 11.94
C PHE A 107 9.56 -2.51 12.30
N ILE A 108 8.34 -3.04 12.43
CA ILE A 108 8.13 -4.48 12.68
C ILE A 108 8.77 -5.33 11.57
N GLY A 109 8.54 -5.00 10.30
CA GLY A 109 9.07 -5.75 9.16
C GLY A 109 10.60 -5.73 9.09
N ILE A 110 11.22 -4.57 9.33
CA ILE A 110 12.67 -4.39 9.33
C ILE A 110 13.33 -5.24 10.42
N ILE A 111 12.79 -5.24 11.64
CA ILE A 111 13.34 -6.02 12.75
C ILE A 111 13.12 -7.53 12.52
N VAL A 112 11.96 -7.94 12.02
CA VAL A 112 11.71 -9.36 11.69
C VAL A 112 12.71 -9.86 10.64
N SER A 113 12.93 -9.08 9.57
CA SER A 113 13.93 -9.39 8.54
C SER A 113 15.35 -9.43 9.14
N SER A 114 15.71 -8.48 10.00
CA SER A 114 16.97 -8.47 10.74
C SER A 114 17.16 -9.72 11.62
N SER A 115 16.14 -10.11 12.39
CA SER A 115 16.16 -11.31 13.23
C SER A 115 16.35 -12.59 12.39
N SER A 116 15.77 -12.65 11.18
CA SER A 116 15.97 -13.80 10.29
C SER A 116 17.42 -13.96 9.83
N GLN A 117 18.15 -12.85 9.66
CA GLN A 117 19.57 -12.88 9.31
C GLN A 117 20.44 -13.50 10.41
N THR A 118 20.11 -13.25 11.68
CA THR A 118 20.80 -13.90 12.81
C THR A 118 20.49 -15.39 12.91
N LEU A 119 19.26 -15.78 12.57
CA LEU A 119 18.80 -17.16 12.72
C LEU A 119 19.23 -18.07 11.56
N TYR A 120 19.25 -17.53 10.34
CA TYR A 120 19.43 -18.31 9.09
C TYR A 120 20.57 -17.81 8.21
N GLY A 121 21.24 -16.72 8.57
CA GLY A 121 22.34 -16.13 7.77
C GLY A 121 21.87 -15.27 6.60
N GLU A 122 20.59 -15.27 6.28
CA GLU A 122 19.98 -14.49 5.20
C GLU A 122 18.80 -13.63 5.71
N ALA A 123 18.64 -12.43 5.15
CA ALA A 123 17.55 -11.53 5.49
C ALA A 123 16.30 -11.88 4.66
N ILE A 124 15.38 -12.62 5.27
CA ILE A 124 14.11 -13.04 4.66
C ILE A 124 13.09 -11.90 4.80
N TRP A 125 12.76 -11.27 3.67
CA TRP A 125 11.80 -10.16 3.61
C TRP A 125 10.33 -10.59 3.65
N SER A 126 10.06 -11.82 3.22
CA SER A 126 8.71 -12.36 3.12
C SER A 126 8.32 -13.06 4.43
N PRO A 127 7.27 -12.59 5.13
CA PRO A 127 6.88 -13.17 6.41
C PRO A 127 6.36 -14.60 6.24
N ILE A 128 5.79 -14.94 5.07
CA ILE A 128 5.28 -16.29 4.82
C ILE A 128 6.41 -17.28 4.59
N ASP A 129 7.48 -16.85 3.92
CA ASP A 129 8.66 -17.69 3.69
C ASP A 129 9.42 -17.91 5.00
N LEU A 130 9.50 -16.88 5.85
CA LEU A 130 10.08 -17.00 7.20
C LEU A 130 9.26 -17.95 8.09
N LEU A 131 7.93 -17.93 7.99
CA LEU A 131 7.08 -18.91 8.68
C LEU A 131 7.25 -20.33 8.11
N GLY A 132 7.52 -20.45 6.80
CA GLY A 132 7.88 -21.71 6.15
C GLY A 132 9.17 -22.30 6.71
N THR A 133 10.24 -21.51 6.80
CA THR A 133 11.51 -21.98 7.38
C THR A 133 11.39 -22.36 8.85
N PHE A 134 10.42 -21.81 9.59
CA PHE A 134 10.13 -22.25 10.96
C PHE A 134 9.57 -23.68 11.03
N LEU A 135 8.91 -24.14 9.96
CA LEU A 135 8.37 -25.51 9.86
C LEU A 135 9.42 -26.51 9.38
N ASP A 136 10.39 -26.10 8.57
CA ASP A 136 11.41 -27.00 8.03
C ASP A 136 12.42 -27.47 9.10
N ASN A 137 12.63 -26.67 10.15
CA ASN A 137 13.59 -26.93 11.23
C ASN A 137 13.04 -27.80 12.38
N GLY A 138 12.31 -28.88 12.08
CA GLY A 138 11.84 -29.85 13.08
C GLY A 138 10.78 -29.28 14.05
N PRO A 139 9.52 -29.12 13.62
CA PRO A 139 8.57 -28.26 14.31
C PRO A 139 7.91 -28.96 15.51
N SER A 140 7.96 -28.32 16.68
CA SER A 140 7.09 -28.63 17.81
C SER A 140 5.62 -28.43 17.45
N HIS A 141 4.70 -29.17 18.10
CA HIS A 141 3.25 -28.95 17.98
C HIS A 141 2.86 -27.48 18.21
N ALA A 142 3.57 -26.80 19.13
CA ALA A 142 3.35 -25.37 19.40
C ALA A 142 3.76 -24.49 18.20
N THR A 143 4.87 -24.79 17.53
CA THR A 143 5.35 -24.07 16.33
C THR A 143 4.33 -24.19 15.20
N ARG A 144 3.79 -25.39 14.97
CA ARG A 144 2.79 -25.62 13.91
C ARG A 144 1.51 -24.83 14.16
N PHE A 145 1.04 -24.79 15.41
CA PHE A 145 -0.13 -24.00 15.80
C PHE A 145 0.12 -22.50 15.65
N GLY A 146 1.28 -22.00 16.08
CA GLY A 146 1.66 -20.60 15.94
C GLY A 146 1.72 -20.15 14.48
N VAL A 147 2.35 -20.94 13.61
CA VAL A 147 2.39 -20.68 12.17
C VAL A 147 0.98 -20.67 11.59
N TRP A 148 0.16 -21.67 11.90
CA TRP A 148 -1.24 -21.70 11.43
C TRP A 148 -2.02 -20.45 11.85
N PHE A 149 -1.90 -20.02 13.10
CA PHE A 149 -2.61 -18.85 13.61
C PHE A 149 -2.20 -17.56 12.88
N ILE A 150 -0.90 -17.34 12.70
CA ILE A 150 -0.37 -16.15 12.03
C ILE A 150 -0.72 -16.16 10.54
N SER A 151 -0.55 -17.29 9.86
CA SER A 151 -0.94 -17.45 8.46
C SER A 151 -2.44 -17.24 8.25
N ALA A 152 -3.29 -17.78 9.13
CA ALA A 152 -4.73 -17.56 9.09
C ALA A 152 -5.09 -16.08 9.28
N ALA A 153 -4.41 -15.37 10.20
CA ALA A 153 -4.60 -13.94 10.40
C ALA A 153 -4.22 -13.11 9.16
N PHE A 154 -3.14 -13.47 8.46
CA PHE A 154 -2.76 -12.81 7.20
C PHE A 154 -3.75 -13.10 6.06
N ILE A 155 -4.28 -14.32 5.97
CA ILE A 155 -5.37 -14.63 5.02
C ILE A 155 -6.61 -13.79 5.34
N ILE A 156 -6.95 -13.65 6.63
CA ILE A 156 -8.06 -12.80 7.08
C ILE A 156 -7.81 -11.34 6.68
N ALA A 157 -6.58 -10.84 6.79
CA ALA A 157 -6.23 -9.49 6.35
C ALA A 157 -6.59 -9.25 4.88
N GLN A 158 -6.29 -10.22 4.00
CA GLN A 158 -6.48 -10.12 2.55
C GLN A 158 -7.92 -10.30 2.04
N ASN A 159 -8.89 -10.69 2.89
CA ASN A 159 -10.26 -10.92 2.43
C ASN A 159 -10.92 -9.64 1.86
N ILE A 160 -11.19 -9.61 0.55
CA ILE A 160 -11.87 -8.49 -0.13
C ILE A 160 -13.34 -8.86 -0.38
N ARG A 161 -14.28 -7.91 -0.19
CA ARG A 161 -15.72 -8.15 -0.40
C ARG A 161 -16.14 -7.85 -1.84
N ARG A 162 -17.03 -8.70 -2.38
CA ARG A 162 -17.92 -8.60 -3.58
C ARG A 162 -17.34 -8.01 -4.88
N GLY A 163 -16.71 -6.84 -4.89
CA GLY A 163 -16.00 -6.28 -6.06
C GLY A 163 -14.56 -6.76 -6.19
N GLY A 164 -13.92 -7.12 -5.07
CA GLY A 164 -12.53 -7.60 -5.07
C GLY A 164 -12.34 -9.01 -5.60
N TYR A 165 -13.39 -9.82 -5.74
CA TYR A 165 -13.23 -11.18 -6.27
C TYR A 165 -12.81 -11.17 -7.73
N ILE A 166 -13.35 -10.24 -8.53
CA ILE A 166 -12.95 -10.08 -9.93
C ILE A 166 -11.50 -9.57 -9.99
N ALA A 167 -11.15 -8.58 -9.17
CA ALA A 167 -9.77 -8.09 -9.05
C ALA A 167 -8.81 -9.20 -8.56
N ALA A 168 -9.24 -10.08 -7.66
CA ALA A 168 -8.45 -11.21 -7.18
C ALA A 168 -8.26 -12.27 -8.26
N ILE A 169 -9.30 -12.57 -9.04
CA ILE A 169 -9.19 -13.50 -10.18
C ILE A 169 -8.22 -12.95 -11.22
N VAL A 170 -8.40 -11.69 -11.65
CA VAL A 170 -7.49 -11.04 -12.59
C VAL A 170 -6.07 -10.97 -12.01
N GLY A 171 -5.94 -10.63 -10.73
CA GLY A 171 -4.68 -10.60 -10.02
C GLY A 171 -3.98 -11.94 -9.99
N ILE A 172 -4.68 -13.07 -9.79
CA ILE A 172 -4.12 -14.42 -9.87
C ILE A 172 -3.75 -14.77 -11.31
N CYS A 173 -4.57 -14.41 -12.30
CA CYS A 173 -4.31 -14.62 -13.72
C CYS A 173 -3.07 -13.86 -14.21
N MET A 174 -2.73 -12.72 -13.59
CA MET A 174 -1.49 -12.00 -13.86
C MET A 174 -0.23 -12.72 -13.34
N LEU A 175 -0.37 -13.87 -12.67
CA LEU A 175 0.73 -14.69 -12.15
C LEU A 175 1.74 -13.88 -11.30
N PRO A 176 1.28 -13.21 -10.23
CA PRO A 176 2.07 -12.21 -9.51
C PRO A 176 3.30 -12.79 -8.82
N TRP A 177 3.31 -14.10 -8.55
CA TRP A 177 4.48 -14.80 -8.03
C TRP A 177 5.67 -14.78 -8.99
N ASN A 178 5.47 -14.68 -10.32
CA ASN A 178 6.58 -14.50 -11.24
C ASN A 178 7.23 -13.11 -11.12
N LEU A 179 6.47 -12.09 -10.71
CA LEU A 179 7.01 -10.75 -10.43
C LEU A 179 7.80 -10.72 -9.11
N LEU A 180 7.42 -11.54 -8.13
CA LEU A 180 8.03 -11.59 -6.80
C LEU A 180 9.29 -12.48 -6.72
N LYS A 181 9.61 -13.27 -7.76
CA LYS A 181 10.79 -14.15 -7.79
C LYS A 181 12.13 -13.40 -7.73
N SER A 182 12.16 -12.11 -8.07
CA SER A 182 13.37 -11.29 -7.97
C SER A 182 13.02 -9.89 -7.47
N SER A 183 13.64 -9.48 -6.36
CA SER A 183 13.40 -8.19 -5.70
C SER A 183 13.61 -6.99 -6.63
N ASN A 184 14.57 -7.09 -7.56
CA ASN A 184 14.85 -6.00 -8.51
C ASN A 184 13.69 -5.75 -9.47
N ASN A 185 13.06 -6.81 -9.99
CA ASN A 185 11.99 -6.65 -10.97
C ASN A 185 10.77 -5.97 -10.33
N PHE A 186 10.38 -6.39 -9.12
CA PHE A 186 9.22 -5.85 -8.43
C PHE A 186 9.34 -4.34 -8.13
N SER A 187 10.49 -3.92 -7.59
CA SER A 187 10.75 -2.50 -7.32
C SER A 187 10.74 -1.66 -8.60
N SER A 188 11.32 -2.16 -9.69
CA SER A 188 11.29 -1.48 -10.99
C SER A 188 9.88 -1.33 -11.54
N TYR A 189 9.04 -2.37 -11.47
CA TYR A 189 7.64 -2.28 -11.91
C TYR A 189 6.82 -1.27 -11.11
N LEU A 190 6.97 -1.27 -9.78
CA LEU A 190 6.28 -0.29 -8.92
C LEU A 190 6.72 1.13 -9.25
N SER A 191 8.03 1.35 -9.45
CA SER A 191 8.53 2.68 -9.83
C SER A 191 8.00 3.13 -11.18
N ALA A 192 7.95 2.24 -12.18
CA ALA A 192 7.39 2.56 -13.49
C ALA A 192 5.91 2.94 -13.38
N TYR A 193 5.12 2.16 -12.64
CA TYR A 193 3.70 2.44 -12.43
C TYR A 193 3.44 3.77 -11.72
N SER A 194 4.26 4.13 -10.72
CA SER A 194 4.15 5.42 -10.04
C SER A 194 4.43 6.61 -10.96
N VAL A 195 5.35 6.48 -11.92
CA VAL A 195 5.62 7.53 -12.92
C VAL A 195 4.37 7.80 -13.75
N PHE A 196 3.73 6.75 -14.30
CA PHE A 196 2.48 6.89 -15.04
C PHE A 196 1.35 7.54 -14.22
N LEU A 197 1.14 7.08 -12.98
CA LEU A 197 0.12 7.68 -12.11
C LEU A 197 0.41 9.14 -11.76
N SER A 198 1.69 9.52 -11.65
CA SER A 198 2.07 10.88 -11.30
C SER A 198 1.73 11.88 -12.41
N SER A 199 1.90 11.51 -13.68
CA SER A 199 1.52 12.35 -14.84
C SER A 199 0.01 12.63 -14.84
N ILE A 200 -0.81 11.59 -14.60
CA ILE A 200 -2.27 11.74 -14.48
C ILE A 200 -2.63 12.67 -13.31
N ALA A 201 -2.00 12.48 -12.15
CA ALA A 201 -2.23 13.32 -10.98
C ALA A 201 -1.84 14.79 -11.23
N GLY A 202 -0.73 15.04 -11.92
CA GLY A 202 -0.27 16.38 -12.30
C GLY A 202 -1.27 17.12 -13.18
N VAL A 203 -1.81 16.46 -14.19
CA VAL A 203 -2.85 17.03 -15.07
C VAL A 203 -4.14 17.32 -14.30
N MET A 204 -4.57 16.41 -13.42
CA MET A 204 -5.77 16.62 -12.59
C MET A 204 -5.64 17.82 -11.65
N ILE A 205 -4.48 17.96 -10.98
CA ILE A 205 -4.21 19.09 -10.08
C ILE A 205 -4.16 20.41 -10.88
N SER A 206 -3.50 20.40 -12.03
CA SER A 206 -3.37 21.57 -12.90
C SER A 206 -4.72 22.02 -13.46
N ASP A 207 -5.56 21.08 -13.91
CA ASP A 207 -6.91 21.38 -14.40
C ASP A 207 -7.77 22.00 -13.29
N TYR A 208 -7.69 21.47 -12.07
CA TYR A 208 -8.48 21.99 -10.95
C TYR A 208 -8.02 23.35 -10.44
N TYR A 209 -6.73 23.50 -10.12
CA TYR A 209 -6.22 24.71 -9.45
C TYR A 209 -5.83 25.82 -10.43
N LEU A 210 -5.20 25.50 -11.56
CA LEU A 210 -4.69 26.51 -12.49
C LEU A 210 -5.72 26.90 -13.54
N ILE A 211 -6.36 25.93 -14.19
CA ILE A 211 -7.29 26.17 -15.29
C ILE A 211 -8.66 26.57 -14.75
N ARG A 212 -9.26 25.74 -13.90
CA ARG A 212 -10.63 25.94 -13.39
C ARG A 212 -10.71 26.76 -12.11
N ARG A 213 -9.58 27.02 -11.45
CA ARG A 213 -9.48 27.82 -10.22
C ARG A 213 -10.45 27.37 -9.12
N GLY A 214 -10.68 26.06 -9.00
CA GLY A 214 -11.57 25.49 -8.00
C GLY A 214 -13.06 25.42 -8.39
N HIS A 215 -13.45 25.80 -9.60
CA HIS A 215 -14.84 25.78 -10.03
C HIS A 215 -15.21 24.53 -10.84
N TYR A 216 -16.15 23.73 -10.31
CA TYR A 216 -16.78 22.62 -11.03
C TYR A 216 -18.30 22.78 -11.07
N ARG A 217 -18.90 22.44 -12.21
CA ARG A 217 -20.35 22.42 -12.38
C ARG A 217 -20.85 20.99 -12.22
N LEU A 218 -21.33 20.68 -11.01
CA LEU A 218 -21.80 19.34 -10.63
C LEU A 218 -22.90 18.79 -11.54
N THR A 219 -23.81 19.63 -12.04
CA THR A 219 -24.88 19.19 -12.95
C THR A 219 -24.35 18.62 -14.25
N ASP A 220 -23.26 19.20 -14.76
CA ASP A 220 -22.71 18.86 -16.07
C ASP A 220 -21.83 17.60 -15.99
N LEU A 221 -21.37 17.22 -14.80
CA LEU A 221 -20.63 15.97 -14.54
C LEU A 221 -21.50 14.71 -14.64
N TYR A 222 -22.81 14.84 -14.42
CA TYR A 222 -23.76 13.71 -14.44
C TYR A 222 -24.71 13.74 -15.65
N THR A 223 -24.46 14.61 -16.63
CA THR A 223 -25.25 14.69 -17.86
C THR A 223 -24.39 14.37 -19.07
N THR A 224 -25.03 13.83 -20.11
CA THR A 224 -24.40 13.50 -21.41
C THR A 224 -24.74 14.55 -22.47
N ASP A 225 -25.16 15.73 -22.03
CA ASP A 225 -25.54 16.83 -22.91
C ASP A 225 -24.33 17.34 -23.70
N LYS A 226 -24.53 17.50 -25.02
CA LYS A 226 -23.51 18.03 -25.93
C LYS A 226 -23.10 19.47 -25.60
N GLN A 227 -23.96 20.20 -24.89
CA GLN A 227 -23.70 21.57 -24.44
C GLN A 227 -23.04 21.63 -23.04
N GLY A 228 -22.84 20.49 -22.38
CA GLY A 228 -22.22 20.44 -21.06
C GLY A 228 -20.74 20.82 -21.09
N TRP A 229 -20.24 21.41 -20.01
CA TRP A 229 -18.84 21.86 -19.89
C TRP A 229 -17.78 20.76 -20.10
N TYR A 230 -18.16 19.50 -19.92
CA TYR A 230 -17.26 18.34 -19.99
C TYR A 230 -17.49 17.47 -21.23
N TRP A 231 -18.30 17.92 -22.19
CA TRP A 231 -18.60 17.15 -23.40
C TRP A 231 -17.41 17.06 -24.37
N TYR A 232 -16.60 18.12 -24.50
CA TYR A 232 -15.44 18.15 -25.40
C TYR A 232 -15.71 17.55 -26.80
N THR A 233 -14.83 16.67 -27.29
CA THR A 233 -14.99 15.96 -28.56
C THR A 233 -15.54 14.57 -28.27
N TYR A 234 -16.87 14.42 -28.30
CA TYR A 234 -17.58 13.16 -28.02
C TYR A 234 -17.31 12.56 -26.63
N GLY A 235 -17.14 13.42 -25.61
CA GLY A 235 -16.82 13.04 -24.24
C GLY A 235 -15.31 12.96 -23.96
N ILE A 236 -14.45 13.16 -24.96
CA ILE A 236 -12.99 13.05 -24.81
C ILE A 236 -12.34 14.42 -24.91
N ASN A 237 -11.55 14.77 -23.89
CA ASN A 237 -10.66 15.92 -23.90
C ASN A 237 -9.28 15.50 -24.42
N PHE A 238 -9.05 15.64 -25.73
CA PHE A 238 -7.74 15.33 -26.31
C PHE A 238 -6.61 16.18 -25.74
N ARG A 239 -6.88 17.42 -25.32
CA ARG A 239 -5.84 18.31 -24.76
C ARG A 239 -5.28 17.74 -23.46
N SER A 240 -6.14 17.22 -22.59
CA SER A 240 -5.67 16.56 -21.35
C SER A 240 -4.97 15.24 -21.63
N VAL A 241 -5.40 14.47 -22.64
CA VAL A 241 -4.70 13.24 -23.05
C VAL A 241 -3.30 13.57 -23.55
N PHE A 242 -3.15 14.60 -24.41
CA PHE A 242 -1.84 15.07 -24.85
C PHE A 242 -0.98 15.58 -23.70
N SER A 243 -1.55 16.27 -22.71
CA SER A 243 -0.79 16.71 -21.54
C SER A 243 -0.22 15.55 -20.74
N VAL A 244 -0.96 14.44 -20.58
CA VAL A 244 -0.46 13.23 -19.89
C VAL A 244 0.70 12.61 -20.68
N VAL A 245 0.58 12.53 -22.00
CA VAL A 245 1.62 11.93 -22.88
C VAL A 245 2.88 12.79 -22.98
N LEU A 246 2.75 14.11 -22.90
CA LEU A 246 3.90 15.04 -22.97
C LEU A 246 4.70 15.13 -21.66
N ASP A 247 4.13 14.69 -20.54
CA ASP A 247 4.76 14.70 -19.22
C ASP A 247 5.64 13.44 -18.99
N GLU A 248 5.58 12.47 -19.91
CA GLU A 248 6.41 11.26 -19.96
C GLU A 248 7.66 11.45 -20.83
#